data_AF-A0A7C6AW77-F1
#
_entry.id   AF-A0A7C6AW77-F1
#
_cell.length_a   1.000
_cell.length_b   1.000
_cell.length_c   1.000
_cell.angle_alpha   90.00
_cell.angle_beta   90.00
_cell.angle_gamma   90.00
#
_symmetry.space_group_name_H-M   'P 1'
#
loop_
_entity.id
_entity.type
_entity.pdbx_description
1 polymer ?
#
loop_
_entity_poly.entity_id
_entity_poly.type
_entity_poly.pdbx_seq_one_letter_code
_entity_poly.pdbx_strand_id
1 'polypeptide(L)' 'FLTHQNRSLLLKDDGTLTERGDKILGHTPMNRFGKPEDLVGTVLYLLSDMSAFVTGAIIPVDGGFNAYSGV' A
#
# COMPACT_ATOMS: atom_id res chain seq x y z
N PHE A 1 -1.60 -1.56 3.48
CA PHE A 1 -1.76 -0.70 4.68
C PHE A 1 -2.22 -1.54 5.85
N LEU A 2 -1.70 -1.26 7.04
CA LEU A 2 -2.19 -1.84 8.29
C LEU A 2 -3.24 -0.88 8.88
N THR A 3 -4.50 -1.30 8.89
CA THR A 3 -5.64 -0.50 9.38
C THR A 3 -6.24 -1.16 10.61
N HIS A 4 -7.13 -0.45 11.31
CA HIS A 4 -7.84 -1.02 12.46
C HIS A 4 -8.66 -2.26 12.06
N GLN A 5 -9.25 -2.26 10.86
CA GLN A 5 -10.13 -3.33 10.39
C GLN A 5 -9.37 -4.61 10.04
N ASN A 6 -8.16 -4.51 9.48
CA ASN A 6 -7.41 -5.68 9.02
C ASN A 6 -6.31 -6.11 10.01
N ARG A 7 -6.10 -5.40 11.12
CA ARG A 7 -5.01 -5.63 12.05
C ARG A 7 -4.93 -7.08 12.53
N SER A 8 -6.03 -7.65 13.00
CA SER A 8 -6.09 -9.04 13.49
C SER A 8 -5.86 -10.09 12.40
N LEU A 9 -5.97 -9.71 11.12
CA LEU A 9 -5.65 -10.60 10.00
C LEU A 9 -4.15 -10.57 9.66
N LEU A 10 -3.44 -9.50 10.00
CA LEU A 10 -2.05 -9.25 9.59
C LEU A 10 -1.06 -9.43 10.74
N LEU A 11 -1.49 -9.21 11.98
CA LEU A 11 -0.68 -9.30 13.18
C LEU A 11 -1.31 -10.27 14.18
N LYS A 12 -0.46 -10.99 14.91
CA LYS A 12 -0.82 -11.73 16.12
C LYS A 12 -0.88 -10.77 17.32
N ASP A 13 -1.38 -11.27 18.45
CA ASP A 13 -1.50 -10.48 19.69
C ASP A 13 -0.15 -9.99 20.24
N ASP A 14 0.94 -10.71 19.95
CA ASP A 14 2.31 -10.34 20.32
C ASP A 14 2.96 -9.31 19.37
N GLY A 15 2.23 -8.85 18.35
CA GLY A 15 2.70 -7.89 17.35
C GLY A 15 3.53 -8.50 16.22
N THR A 16 3.78 -9.81 16.22
CA THR A 16 4.41 -10.51 15.10
C THR A 16 3.43 -10.72 13.95
N LEU A 17 3.95 -10.98 12.75
CA LEU A 17 3.13 -11.19 11.56
C LEU A 17 2.38 -12.53 11.63
N THR A 18 1.16 -12.53 11.10
CA THR A 18 0.47 -13.77 10.73
C THR A 18 1.06 -14.30 9.42
N GLU A 19 0.75 -15.56 9.05
CA GLU A 19 1.13 -16.10 7.74
C GLU A 19 0.62 -15.23 6.57
N ARG A 20 -0.56 -14.62 6.74
CA ARG A 20 -1.11 -13.66 5.78
C ARG A 20 -0.30 -12.36 5.75
N GLY A 21 0.10 -11.85 6.92
CA GLY A 21 0.97 -10.68 7.04
C GLY A 21 2.31 -10.90 6.33
N ASP A 22 2.95 -12.05 6.58
CA ASP A 22 4.19 -12.46 5.92
C ASP A 22 4.04 -12.55 4.39
N LYS A 23 2.97 -13.20 3.91
CA LYS A 23 2.69 -13.28 2.47
C LYS A 23 2.50 -11.90 1.82
N ILE A 24 1.77 -10.99 2.47
CA ILE A 24 1.55 -9.64 1.93
C ILE A 24 2.86 -8.87 1.86
N LEU A 25 3.69 -8.92 2.91
CA LEU A 25 4.99 -8.25 2.89
C LEU A 25 5.94 -8.88 1.87
N GLY A 26 5.97 -10.21 1.77
CA GLY A 26 6.76 -10.93 0.78
C GLY A 26 6.38 -10.59 -0.67
N HIS A 27 5.11 -10.23 -0.91
CA HIS A 27 4.64 -9.78 -2.22
C HIS A 27 4.69 -8.25 -2.41
N THR A 28 5.16 -7.50 -1.41
CA THR A 28 5.32 -6.05 -1.50
C THR A 28 6.80 -5.73 -1.67
N PRO A 29 7.27 -5.31 -2.86
CA PRO A 29 8.69 -5.01 -3.10
C PRO A 29 9.32 -4.03 -2.10
N MET A 30 8.56 -3.04 -1.62
CA MET A 30 9.03 -2.11 -0.59
C MET A 30 9.14 -2.72 0.83
N ASN A 31 8.73 -3.98 1.01
CA ASN A 31 8.81 -4.78 2.23
C ASN A 31 8.33 -4.05 3.50
N ARG A 32 7.25 -3.28 3.37
CA ARG A 32 6.58 -2.60 4.48
C ARG A 32 5.11 -2.39 4.18
N PHE A 33 4.30 -2.28 5.22
CA PHE A 33 2.96 -1.75 5.06
C PHE A 33 3.01 -0.25 4.79
N GLY A 34 2.17 0.21 3.86
CA GLY A 34 1.90 1.63 3.69
C GLY A 34 1.31 2.26 4.95
N LYS A 35 1.62 3.54 5.15
CA LYS A 35 1.04 4.43 6.15
C LYS A 35 0.18 5.50 5.46
N PRO A 36 -0.83 6.08 6.13
CA PRO A 36 -1.69 7.10 5.51
C PRO A 36 -0.93 8.22 4.80
N GLU A 37 0.24 8.60 5.31
CA GLU A 37 1.10 9.65 4.75
C GLU A 37 1.63 9.31 3.35
N ASP A 38 1.77 8.02 3.01
CA ASP A 38 2.20 7.58 1.67
C ASP A 38 1.19 7.96 0.57
N LEU A 39 -0.08 8.20 0.92
CA LEU A 39 -1.13 8.60 -0.04
C LEU A 39 -1.09 10.10 -0.37
N VAL A 40 -0.56 10.92 0.54
CA VAL A 40 -0.69 12.39 0.49
C VAL A 40 -0.07 12.96 -0.78
N GLY A 41 1.12 12.48 -1.17
CA GLY A 41 1.82 12.98 -2.35
C GLY A 41 1.01 12.78 -3.65
N THR A 42 0.50 11.57 -3.87
CA THR A 42 -0.31 11.25 -5.06
C THR A 42 -1.63 12.02 -5.07
N VAL A 43 -2.29 12.16 -3.92
CA VAL A 43 -3.53 12.95 -3.82
C VAL A 43 -3.27 14.42 -4.12
N LEU A 44 -2.22 15.02 -3.54
CA LEU A 44 -1.87 16.41 -3.82
C LEU A 44 -1.50 16.63 -5.29
N TYR A 45 -0.75 15.71 -5.89
CA TYR A 45 -0.47 15.74 -7.32
C TYR A 45 -1.76 15.78 -8.15
N LEU A 46 -2.68 14.83 -7.90
CA LEU A 46 -3.94 14.69 -8.64
C LEU A 46 -4.92 15.85 -8.43
N LEU A 47 -4.82 16.57 -7.32
CA LEU A 47 -5.64 17.76 -7.03
C LEU A 47 -5.02 19.06 -7.55
N SER A 48 -3.77 19.03 -7.99
CA SER A 48 -3.04 20.22 -8.41
C SER A 48 -3.14 20.47 -9.92
N ASP A 49 -2.78 21.67 -10.35
CA ASP A 49 -2.66 22.01 -11.78
C ASP A 49 -1.58 21.17 -12.51
N MET A 50 -0.68 20.50 -11.77
CA MET A 50 0.34 19.62 -12.36
C MET A 50 -0.28 18.40 -13.06
N SER A 51 -1.51 18.04 -12.73
CA SER A 51 -2.25 16.94 -13.35
C SER A 51 -3.38 17.43 -14.26
N ALA A 52 -3.35 18.67 -14.75
CA ALA A 52 -4.46 19.29 -15.50
C ALA A 52 -4.95 18.51 -16.74
N PHE A 53 -4.11 17.64 -17.32
CA PHE A 53 -4.47 16.79 -18.46
C PHE A 53 -4.47 15.28 -18.12
N VAL A 54 -4.43 14.92 -16.84
CA VAL A 54 -4.49 13.54 -16.37
C VAL A 54 -5.90 13.25 -15.88
N THR A 55 -6.60 12.37 -16.60
CA THR A 55 -7.96 11.90 -16.25
C THR A 55 -8.14 10.45 -16.67
N GLY A 56 -9.08 9.74 -16.05
CA GLY A 56 -9.37 8.33 -16.35
C GLY A 56 -8.27 7.33 -15.96
N ALA A 57 -7.23 7.77 -15.25
CA ALA A 57 -6.10 6.94 -14.84
C ALA A 57 -6.31 6.34 -13.44
N ILE A 58 -5.79 5.13 -13.24
CA ILE A 58 -5.68 4.49 -11.92
C ILE A 58 -4.20 4.50 -11.53
N ILE A 59 -3.86 5.13 -10.40
CA ILE A 59 -2.49 5.20 -9.90
C ILE A 59 -2.37 4.31 -8.64
N PRO A 60 -1.70 3.16 -8.70
CA PRO A 60 -1.44 2.34 -7.53
C PRO A 60 -0.51 3.04 -6.54
N VAL A 61 -0.91 3.09 -5.27
CA VAL A 61 -0.07 3.55 -4.15
C VAL A 61 0.02 2.41 -3.15
N ASP A 62 0.85 1.41 -3.47
CA ASP A 62 0.80 0.10 -2.83
C ASP A 62 2.17 -0.51 -2.52
N GLY A 63 3.25 0.27 -2.65
CA GLY A 63 4.61 -0.21 -2.43
C GLY A 63 5.11 -1.22 -3.47
N GLY A 64 4.50 -1.23 -4.65
CA GLY A 64 4.85 -2.10 -5.77
C GLY A 64 4.12 -3.44 -5.77
N PHE A 65 3.15 -3.64 -4.88
CA PHE A 65 2.43 -4.90 -4.72
C PHE A 65 1.79 -5.37 -6.02
N ASN A 66 1.10 -4.48 -6.76
CA ASN A 66 0.44 -4.81 -8.02
C ASN A 66 1.43 -5.09 -9.17
N ALA A 67 2.68 -4.63 -9.05
CA ALA A 67 3.72 -4.87 -10.05
C ALA A 67 4.54 -6.15 -9.78
N TYR A 68 4.31 -6.83 -8.65
CA TYR A 68 5.08 -8.00 -8.27
C TYR A 68 4.62 -9.26 -9.01
N SER A 69 5.55 -9.91 -9.71
CA SER A 69 5.30 -11.11 -10.52
C SER A 69 5.17 -12.40 -9.70
N GLY A 70 5.60 -12.42 -8.44
CA GLY A 70 5.62 -13.66 -7.63
C GLY A 70 6.85 -14.55 -7.86
N VAL A 71 7.78 -14.15 -8.72
CA VAL A 71 9.01 -14.87 -9.10
C VAL A 71 10.19 -13.92 -9.18
#